data_AF-A0A953NZH4-F1
#
_entry.id   AF-A0A953NZH4-F1
#
_cell.length_a   1.000
_cell.length_b   1.000
_cell.length_c   1.000
_cell.angle_alpha   90.00
_cell.angle_beta   90.00
_cell.angle_gamma   90.00
#
_symmetry.space_group_name_H-M   'P 1'
#
loop_
_entity.id
_entity.type
_entity.pdbx_description
1 polymer ?
#
loop_
_entity_poly.entity_id
_entity_poly.type
_entity_poly.pdbx_seq_one_letter_code
_entity_poly.pdbx_strand_id
1 'polypeptide(L)'
;MPSSQNFCPDWISAPGDTISDILAERGISPSEFAQRMEHTPDQASDLLQGRAAITIRIARQLEQVLGASVEFWMSRDFQYRQVIARPRADEEWLNELPVGDMIKFGWLRPVPHPSEEMAACLRFFDVPSVPAWRQAYADLQNVVALRTSPSFESRPAAVAAWLRQGEIESAAIECSPWDPRRFQETLSGIRSLTREKDPSRFLPKLKQLCAIGGVAVAVVRAPNGCRASGATRFLTRNKALLLLSFRYLSDDQFWFTFFHEAGHLLLHGESGFFLEGLDMPSTTAEQEANDFAAHTLVPSEFQRPLLNLPLSGREVIRFARRLGISPGLVVGQLQYHKRIKQNQLNRLKRRFAWNH
;
A
#
# COMPACT_ATOMS: atom_id res chain seq x y z
N MET A 1 -16.06 37.95 12.98
CA MET A 1 -14.64 37.63 13.06
C MET A 1 -14.28 36.87 11.79
N PRO A 2 -13.55 37.45 10.84
CA PRO A 2 -13.10 36.69 9.68
C PRO A 2 -12.01 35.71 10.16
N SER A 3 -12.20 34.44 9.81
CA SER A 3 -11.21 33.38 10.01
C SER A 3 -9.94 33.73 9.26
N SER A 4 -8.84 33.94 9.98
CA SER A 4 -7.50 34.01 9.40
C SER A 4 -7.23 32.66 8.72
N GLN A 5 -7.39 32.62 7.40
CA GLN A 5 -6.84 31.54 6.59
C GLN A 5 -5.32 31.60 6.79
N ASN A 6 -4.76 30.59 7.45
CA ASN A 6 -3.31 30.41 7.52
C ASN A 6 -2.80 30.21 6.09
N PHE A 7 -2.27 31.29 5.51
CA PHE A 7 -1.60 31.28 4.23
C PHE A 7 -0.23 30.59 4.39
N CYS A 8 -0.11 29.36 3.90
CA CYS A 8 1.14 28.60 3.80
C CYS A 8 1.47 28.39 2.31
N PRO A 9 2.23 29.28 1.66
CA PRO A 9 2.60 29.10 0.25
C PRO A 9 3.73 28.07 0.08
N ASP A 10 3.69 27.27 -1.01
CA ASP A 10 4.68 26.24 -1.39
C ASP A 10 5.99 26.78 -2.00
N TRP A 11 6.14 28.10 -2.07
CA TRP A 11 7.40 28.77 -2.30
C TRP A 11 7.68 29.61 -1.05
N ILE A 12 8.31 29.00 -0.05
CA ILE A 12 8.89 29.78 1.05
C ILE A 12 10.24 30.24 0.55
N SER A 13 10.24 31.39 -0.12
CA SER A 13 11.44 32.21 -0.26
C SER A 13 12.09 32.38 1.11
N ALA A 14 13.43 32.47 1.12
CA ALA A 14 14.15 32.72 2.34
C ALA A 14 13.55 33.97 3.02
N PRO A 15 13.46 34.05 4.35
CA PRO A 15 13.02 35.26 5.03
C PRO A 15 13.80 36.51 4.54
N GLY A 16 15.07 36.30 4.17
CA GLY A 16 15.94 37.29 3.55
C GLY A 16 15.49 37.82 2.19
N ASP A 17 14.75 37.05 1.40
CA ASP A 17 14.15 37.53 0.14
C ASP A 17 13.07 38.57 0.44
N THR A 18 12.21 38.31 1.42
CA THR A 18 11.18 39.28 1.86
C THR A 18 11.80 40.53 2.47
N ILE A 19 12.90 40.37 3.22
CA ILE A 19 13.67 41.51 3.70
C ILE A 19 14.19 42.30 2.49
N SER A 20 14.78 41.63 1.50
CA SER A 20 15.33 42.26 0.30
C SER A 20 14.27 43.00 -0.52
N ASP A 21 13.07 42.44 -0.65
CA ASP A 21 11.94 43.08 -1.34
C ASP A 21 11.52 44.38 -0.66
N ILE A 22 11.39 44.37 0.68
CA ILE A 22 11.03 45.57 1.45
C ILE A 22 12.15 46.62 1.39
N LEU A 23 13.42 46.19 1.41
CA LEU A 23 14.56 47.10 1.27
C LEU A 23 14.56 47.78 -0.10
N ALA A 24 14.31 47.02 -1.17
CA ALA A 24 14.23 47.56 -2.53
C ALA A 24 13.07 48.54 -2.69
N GLU A 25 11.88 48.21 -2.16
CA GLU A 25 10.70 49.08 -2.18
C GLU A 25 10.95 50.42 -1.45
N ARG A 26 11.72 50.39 -0.35
CA ARG A 26 12.03 51.57 0.46
C ARG A 26 13.33 52.28 0.05
N GLY A 27 14.03 51.79 -0.97
CA GLY A 27 15.32 52.32 -1.40
C GLY A 27 16.43 52.22 -0.34
N ILE A 28 16.34 51.27 0.59
CA ILE A 28 17.32 51.06 1.66
C ILE A 28 18.43 50.14 1.14
N SER A 29 19.67 50.60 1.21
CA SER A 29 20.82 49.78 0.79
C SER A 29 21.17 48.70 1.83
N PRO A 30 21.80 47.56 1.44
CA PRO A 30 22.22 46.54 2.41
C PRO A 30 23.17 47.06 3.51
N SER A 31 24.02 48.06 3.20
CA SER A 31 24.90 48.70 4.19
C SER A 31 24.11 49.54 5.19
N GLU A 32 23.11 50.28 4.72
CA GLU A 32 22.20 51.03 5.57
C GLU A 32 21.32 50.11 6.42
N PHE A 33 20.85 48.99 5.85
CA PHE A 33 20.14 47.96 6.60
C PHE A 33 20.98 47.38 7.73
N ALA A 34 22.25 47.04 7.46
CA ALA A 34 23.18 46.55 8.48
C ALA A 34 23.33 47.55 9.64
N GLN A 35 23.49 48.85 9.33
CA GLN A 35 23.57 49.91 10.34
C GLN A 35 22.28 50.01 11.16
N ARG A 36 21.10 50.02 10.51
CA ARG A 36 19.79 50.11 11.19
C ARG A 36 19.48 48.90 12.07
N MET A 37 20.01 47.74 11.71
CA MET A 37 19.87 46.50 12.48
C MET A 37 20.91 46.34 13.59
N GLU A 38 21.85 47.28 13.73
CA GLU A 38 23.00 47.19 14.63
C GLU A 38 23.82 45.91 14.40
N HIS A 39 23.96 45.52 13.14
CA HIS A 39 24.62 44.29 12.70
C HIS A 39 25.84 44.58 11.83
N THR A 40 26.81 43.67 11.85
CA THR A 40 27.93 43.74 10.89
C THR A 40 27.43 43.48 9.46
N PRO A 41 28.15 43.94 8.42
CA PRO A 41 27.80 43.62 7.04
C PRO A 41 27.64 42.11 6.79
N ASP A 42 28.47 41.28 7.43
CA ASP A 42 28.38 39.82 7.35
C ASP A 42 27.11 39.27 8.01
N GLN A 43 26.75 39.76 9.20
CA GLN A 43 25.52 39.35 9.89
C GLN A 43 24.27 39.74 9.10
N ALA A 44 24.26 40.94 8.51
CA ALA A 44 23.18 41.39 7.65
C ALA A 44 23.12 40.54 6.37
N SER A 45 24.26 40.21 5.75
CA SER A 45 24.35 39.33 4.60
C SER A 45 23.83 37.91 4.90
N ASP A 46 24.20 37.35 6.05
CA ASP A 46 23.71 36.04 6.50
C ASP A 46 22.19 36.03 6.70
N LEU A 47 21.61 37.14 7.17
CA LEU A 47 20.17 37.30 7.31
C LEU A 47 19.46 37.43 5.95
N LEU A 48 20.02 38.24 5.03
CA LEU A 48 19.50 38.43 3.67
C LEU A 48 19.58 37.15 2.82
N GLN A 49 20.57 36.29 3.07
CA GLN A 49 20.71 35.00 2.38
C GLN A 49 19.95 33.87 3.08
N GLY A 50 19.22 34.15 4.17
CA GLY A 50 18.49 33.14 4.94
C GLY A 50 19.36 32.13 5.68
N ARG A 51 20.67 32.41 5.85
CA ARG A 51 21.59 31.54 6.61
C ARG A 51 21.40 31.72 8.12
N ALA A 52 21.16 32.95 8.58
CA ALA A 52 20.93 33.27 10.00
C ALA A 52 19.48 33.04 10.44
N ALA A 53 19.29 32.54 11.66
CA ALA A 53 17.97 32.39 12.28
C ALA A 53 17.40 33.72 12.76
N ILE A 54 16.10 33.93 12.50
CA ILE A 54 15.37 35.06 13.04
C ILE A 54 15.00 34.72 14.48
N THR A 55 15.91 35.06 15.39
CA THR A 55 15.62 35.04 16.83
C THR A 55 14.59 36.11 17.18
N ILE A 56 13.96 36.01 18.36
CA ILE A 56 13.03 37.04 18.83
C ILE A 56 13.66 38.44 18.90
N ARG A 57 14.97 38.53 19.17
CA ARG A 57 15.71 39.80 19.14
C ARG A 57 15.75 40.38 17.73
N ILE A 58 16.11 39.56 16.74
CA ILE A 58 16.17 39.96 15.33
C ILE A 58 14.77 40.31 14.81
N ALA A 59 13.74 39.53 15.16
CA ALA A 59 12.36 39.81 14.78
C ALA A 59 11.86 41.17 15.29
N ARG A 60 12.23 41.57 16.52
CA ARG A 60 11.92 42.92 17.07
C ARG A 60 12.65 44.03 16.32
N GLN A 61 13.91 43.81 15.94
CA GLN A 61 14.65 44.76 15.13
C GLN A 61 14.03 44.90 13.72
N LEU A 62 13.64 43.78 13.10
CA LEU A 62 12.95 43.79 11.81
C LEU A 62 11.60 44.52 11.88
N GLU A 63 10.81 44.31 12.94
CA GLU A 63 9.56 45.05 13.18
C GLU A 63 9.81 46.57 13.25
N GLN A 64 10.88 47.00 13.94
CA GLN A 64 11.22 48.42 14.06
C GLN A 64 11.74 49.02 12.75
N VAL A 65 12.56 48.29 11.99
CA VAL A 65 13.24 48.80 10.79
C VAL A 65 12.38 48.66 9.53
N LEU A 66 11.67 47.53 9.40
CA LEU A 66 10.94 47.13 8.19
C LEU A 66 9.42 47.04 8.43
N GLY A 67 8.94 47.05 9.67
CA GLY A 67 7.54 46.79 9.98
C GLY A 67 7.23 45.28 9.97
N ALA A 68 5.95 44.95 9.87
CA ALA A 68 5.39 43.62 10.14
C ALA A 68 5.67 43.13 11.59
N SER A 69 4.77 42.32 12.13
CA SER A 69 4.86 41.92 13.53
C SER A 69 6.06 41.01 13.80
N VAL A 70 6.54 41.00 15.05
CA VAL A 70 7.49 39.98 15.53
C VAL A 70 7.02 38.56 15.17
N GLU A 71 5.72 38.30 15.34
CA GLU A 71 5.09 37.02 15.01
C GLU A 71 5.26 36.67 13.52
N PHE A 72 5.00 37.62 12.61
CA PHE A 72 5.17 37.40 11.17
C PHE A 72 6.59 36.93 10.83
N TRP A 73 7.62 37.63 11.33
CA TRP A 73 9.02 37.31 11.03
C TRP A 73 9.45 35.97 11.61
N MET A 74 9.04 35.68 12.86
CA MET A 74 9.32 34.40 13.50
C MET A 74 8.61 33.23 12.80
N SER A 75 7.33 33.40 12.45
CA SER A 75 6.58 32.38 11.72
C SER A 75 7.19 32.10 10.35
N ARG A 76 7.66 33.13 9.64
CA ARG A 76 8.30 32.98 8.33
C ARG A 76 9.62 32.22 8.41
N ASP A 77 10.50 32.56 9.35
CA ASP A 77 11.77 31.84 9.55
C ASP A 77 11.54 30.40 10.03
N PHE A 78 10.57 30.20 10.91
CA PHE A 78 10.18 28.86 11.36
C PHE A 78 9.70 27.98 10.19
N GLN A 79 8.84 28.52 9.33
CA GLN A 79 8.35 27.83 8.13
C GLN A 79 9.50 27.51 7.15
N TYR A 80 10.36 28.49 6.86
CA TYR A 80 11.53 28.29 5.98
C TYR A 80 12.48 27.22 6.53
N ARG A 81 12.79 27.29 7.82
CA ARG A 81 13.67 26.33 8.50
C ARG A 81 13.13 24.91 8.47
N GLN A 82 11.80 24.75 8.62
CA GLN A 82 11.17 23.44 8.49
C GLN A 82 11.34 22.83 7.10
N VAL A 83 11.39 23.65 6.05
CA VAL A 83 11.58 23.18 4.67
C VAL A 83 13.03 22.83 4.41
N ILE A 84 13.98 23.73 4.71
CA ILE A 84 15.42 23.48 4.43
C ILE A 84 16.03 22.39 5.31
N ALA A 85 15.46 22.14 6.49
CA ALA A 85 15.91 21.06 7.37
C ALA A 85 15.48 19.67 6.87
N ARG A 86 14.68 19.59 5.79
CA ARG A 86 14.30 18.30 5.20
C ARG A 86 15.46 17.71 4.40
N PRO A 87 15.82 16.45 4.66
CA PRO A 87 16.73 15.71 3.80
C PRO A 87 16.15 15.57 2.39
N ARG A 88 16.95 15.75 1.34
CA ARG A 88 16.57 15.39 -0.04
C ARG A 88 16.10 13.94 -0.18
N ALA A 89 16.67 13.04 0.62
CA ALA A 89 16.29 11.63 0.67
C ALA A 89 14.81 11.42 1.06
N ASP A 90 14.20 12.36 1.78
CA ASP A 90 12.79 12.29 2.15
C ASP A 90 11.92 12.62 0.92
N GLU A 91 12.27 13.63 0.12
CA GLU A 91 11.54 13.94 -1.12
C GLU A 91 11.64 12.81 -2.16
N GLU A 92 12.79 12.14 -2.26
CA GLU A 92 12.97 10.97 -3.12
C GLU A 92 12.08 9.80 -2.69
N TRP A 93 11.91 9.57 -1.38
CA TRP A 93 11.05 8.51 -0.86
C TRP A 93 9.58 8.67 -1.25
N LEU A 94 9.04 9.89 -1.27
CA LEU A 94 7.65 10.12 -1.71
C LEU A 94 7.44 9.68 -3.17
N ASN A 95 8.42 9.92 -4.03
CA ASN A 95 8.35 9.54 -5.44
C ASN A 95 8.40 8.02 -5.66
N GLU A 96 8.86 7.24 -4.68
CA GLU A 96 8.82 5.77 -4.72
C GLU A 96 7.45 5.20 -4.36
N LEU A 97 6.70 5.90 -3.50
CA LEU A 97 5.39 5.46 -3.04
C LEU A 97 4.31 5.64 -4.12
N PRO A 98 3.30 4.76 -4.18
CA PRO A 98 2.18 4.92 -5.11
C PRO A 98 1.13 5.92 -4.59
N VAL A 99 1.54 7.12 -4.15
CA VAL A 99 0.67 8.07 -3.43
C VAL A 99 -0.61 8.41 -4.21
N GLY A 100 -0.50 8.60 -5.53
CA GLY A 100 -1.66 8.87 -6.38
C GLY A 100 -2.71 7.75 -6.34
N ASP A 101 -2.29 6.47 -6.30
CA ASP A 101 -3.21 5.35 -6.13
C ASP A 101 -3.74 5.25 -4.70
N MET A 102 -2.90 5.55 -3.69
CA MET A 102 -3.33 5.57 -2.28
C MET A 102 -4.44 6.62 -2.06
N ILE A 103 -4.33 7.80 -2.67
CA ILE A 103 -5.39 8.83 -2.64
C ILE A 103 -6.62 8.37 -3.42
N LYS A 104 -6.42 7.86 -4.65
CA LYS A 104 -7.52 7.37 -5.51
C LYS A 104 -8.32 6.25 -4.85
N PHE A 105 -7.69 5.41 -4.05
CA PHE A 105 -8.34 4.32 -3.32
C PHE A 105 -8.89 4.76 -1.95
N GLY A 106 -8.72 6.03 -1.57
CA GLY A 106 -9.22 6.59 -0.32
C GLY A 106 -8.40 6.23 0.92
N TRP A 107 -7.18 5.71 0.75
CA TRP A 107 -6.28 5.38 1.86
C TRP A 107 -5.65 6.64 2.46
N LEU A 108 -5.43 7.64 1.61
CA LEU A 108 -4.96 8.98 1.99
C LEU A 108 -5.96 10.02 1.53
N ARG A 109 -6.05 11.13 2.27
CA ARG A 109 -6.76 12.33 1.82
C ARG A 109 -5.81 13.18 0.98
N PRO A 110 -6.29 13.81 -0.11
CA PRO A 110 -5.47 14.76 -0.84
C PRO A 110 -5.14 15.95 0.07
N VAL A 111 -3.89 16.37 0.02
CA VAL A 111 -3.38 17.51 0.79
C VAL A 111 -2.68 18.49 -0.17
N PRO A 112 -2.71 19.79 0.13
CA PRO A 112 -2.16 20.80 -0.78
C PRO A 112 -0.64 20.78 -0.86
N HIS A 113 0.05 20.37 0.21
CA HIS A 113 1.50 20.54 0.36
C HIS A 113 2.25 19.20 0.44
N PRO A 114 3.42 19.06 -0.23
CA PRO A 114 4.26 17.86 -0.14
C PRO A 114 4.70 17.51 1.28
N SER A 115 4.84 18.52 2.14
CA SER A 115 5.10 18.39 3.57
C SER A 115 4.04 17.57 4.31
N GLU A 116 2.79 17.87 4.03
CA GLU A 116 1.64 17.23 4.64
C GLU A 116 1.46 15.83 4.05
N GLU A 117 1.78 15.65 2.77
CA GLU A 117 1.74 14.37 2.08
C GLU A 117 2.77 13.40 2.66
N MET A 118 4.01 13.87 2.86
CA MET A 118 5.05 13.16 3.61
C MET A 118 4.54 12.69 4.98
N ALA A 119 4.03 13.63 5.78
CA ALA A 119 3.54 13.34 7.10
C ALA A 119 2.35 12.36 7.07
N ALA A 120 1.48 12.45 6.06
CA ALA A 120 0.37 11.52 5.86
C ALA A 120 0.86 10.11 5.50
N CYS A 121 1.87 9.99 4.65
CA CYS A 121 2.48 8.70 4.31
C CYS A 121 3.15 8.07 5.52
N LEU A 122 3.94 8.82 6.29
CA LEU A 122 4.57 8.34 7.52
C LEU A 122 3.54 7.84 8.54
N ARG A 123 2.44 8.58 8.74
CA ARG A 123 1.31 8.15 9.58
C ARG A 123 0.62 6.88 9.04
N PHE A 124 0.42 6.79 7.73
CA PHE A 124 -0.19 5.61 7.10
C PHE A 124 0.65 4.34 7.36
N PHE A 125 1.97 4.45 7.24
CA PHE A 125 2.90 3.36 7.53
C PHE A 125 3.19 3.16 9.02
N ASP A 126 2.69 4.04 9.90
CA ASP A 126 2.90 4.03 11.35
C ASP A 126 4.39 4.03 11.74
N VAL A 127 5.13 4.94 11.11
CA VAL A 127 6.57 5.13 11.33
C VAL A 127 6.89 6.61 11.54
N PRO A 128 7.86 6.95 12.41
CA PRO A 128 8.14 8.35 12.75
C PRO A 128 8.96 9.09 11.68
N SER A 129 9.62 8.38 10.76
CA SER A 129 10.53 8.98 9.77
C SER A 129 10.82 8.04 8.60
N VAL A 130 11.37 8.58 7.49
CA VAL A 130 11.78 7.80 6.32
C VAL A 130 12.87 6.77 6.66
N PRO A 131 13.91 7.06 7.46
CA PRO A 131 14.86 6.03 7.90
C PRO A 131 14.20 4.88 8.66
N ALA A 132 13.22 5.18 9.53
CA ALA A 132 12.46 4.16 10.24
C ALA A 132 11.62 3.28 9.28
N TRP A 133 11.03 3.89 8.24
CA TRP A 133 10.37 3.15 7.16
C TRP A 133 11.34 2.20 6.44
N ARG A 134 12.51 2.70 6.03
CA ARG A 134 13.53 1.90 5.34
C ARG A 134 13.94 0.69 6.15
N GLN A 135 14.13 0.86 7.46
CA GLN A 135 14.46 -0.23 8.38
C GLN A 135 13.29 -1.21 8.54
N ALA A 136 12.07 -0.72 8.79
CA ALA A 136 10.90 -1.56 9.02
C ALA A 136 10.52 -2.42 7.81
N TYR A 137 10.74 -1.91 6.60
CA TYR A 137 10.42 -2.58 5.34
C TYR A 137 11.67 -3.12 4.60
N ALA A 138 12.83 -3.19 5.24
CA ALA A 138 14.08 -3.66 4.61
C ALA A 138 13.95 -5.11 4.11
N ASP A 139 13.44 -6.00 4.94
CA ASP A 139 13.27 -7.42 4.58
C ASP A 139 12.26 -7.58 3.45
N LEU A 140 11.17 -6.81 3.46
CA LEU A 140 10.21 -6.79 2.36
C LEU A 140 10.87 -6.29 1.07
N GLN A 141 11.67 -5.22 1.13
CA GLN A 141 12.41 -4.71 -0.03
C GLN A 141 13.33 -5.78 -0.61
N ASN A 142 14.05 -6.51 0.24
CA ASN A 142 14.90 -7.63 -0.17
C ASN A 142 14.08 -8.76 -0.80
N VAL A 143 12.97 -9.16 -0.16
CA VAL A 143 12.09 -10.22 -0.67
C VAL A 143 11.48 -9.84 -2.02
N VAL A 144 11.02 -8.60 -2.20
CA VAL A 144 10.45 -8.14 -3.48
C VAL A 144 11.54 -8.06 -4.55
N ALA A 145 12.72 -7.49 -4.22
CA ALA A 145 13.83 -7.36 -5.17
C ALA A 145 14.36 -8.72 -5.64
N LEU A 146 14.46 -9.70 -4.74
CA LEU A 146 14.84 -11.08 -5.08
C LEU A 146 13.80 -11.78 -5.94
N ARG A 147 12.54 -11.34 -5.89
CA ARG A 147 11.39 -11.98 -6.55
C ARG A 147 10.94 -11.29 -7.84
N THR A 148 11.55 -10.18 -8.22
CA THR A 148 11.26 -9.47 -9.49
C THR A 148 12.26 -9.85 -10.58
N SER A 149 11.77 -10.36 -11.72
CA SER A 149 12.60 -10.56 -12.91
C SER A 149 12.97 -9.22 -13.58
N PRO A 150 14.07 -9.15 -14.36
CA PRO A 150 14.55 -7.91 -14.99
C PRO A 150 13.57 -7.26 -15.99
N SER A 151 12.52 -7.99 -16.40
CA SER A 151 11.61 -7.56 -17.46
C SER A 151 10.30 -6.95 -16.95
N PHE A 152 9.94 -7.09 -15.67
CA PHE A 152 8.68 -6.58 -15.11
C PHE A 152 8.79 -6.26 -13.62
N GLU A 153 9.12 -5.00 -13.29
CA GLU A 153 9.39 -4.56 -11.93
C GLU A 153 8.11 -4.38 -11.09
N SER A 154 7.94 -5.21 -10.06
CA SER A 154 7.13 -4.80 -8.90
C SER A 154 7.93 -3.82 -8.07
N ARG A 155 7.32 -2.71 -7.67
CA ARG A 155 7.98 -1.69 -6.85
C ARG A 155 7.81 -2.06 -5.38
N PRO A 156 8.90 -2.23 -4.60
CA PRO A 156 8.80 -2.58 -3.18
C PRO A 156 7.90 -1.65 -2.37
N ALA A 157 7.98 -0.34 -2.63
CA ALA A 157 7.12 0.67 -2.03
C ALA A 157 5.62 0.45 -2.30
N ALA A 158 5.26 0.03 -3.52
CA ALA A 158 3.87 -0.27 -3.87
C ALA A 158 3.35 -1.55 -3.18
N VAL A 159 4.21 -2.56 -3.06
CA VAL A 159 3.92 -3.78 -2.29
C VAL A 159 3.76 -3.46 -0.81
N ALA A 160 4.66 -2.65 -0.24
CA ALA A 160 4.58 -2.19 1.15
C ALA A 160 3.26 -1.45 1.43
N ALA A 161 2.87 -0.52 0.55
CA ALA A 161 1.61 0.22 0.68
C ALA A 161 0.39 -0.72 0.69
N TRP A 162 0.38 -1.72 -0.21
CA TRP A 162 -0.70 -2.69 -0.30
C TRP A 162 -0.80 -3.58 0.96
N LEU A 163 0.34 -4.09 1.44
CA LEU A 163 0.39 -4.88 2.67
C LEU A 163 -0.08 -4.06 3.88
N ARG A 164 0.41 -2.83 4.00
CA ARG A 164 0.03 -1.93 5.09
C ARG A 164 -1.47 -1.65 5.10
N GLN A 165 -2.07 -1.41 3.94
CA GLN A 165 -3.52 -1.26 3.86
C GLN A 165 -4.24 -2.56 4.29
N GLY A 166 -3.72 -3.72 3.90
CA GLY A 166 -4.22 -5.01 4.36
C GLY A 166 -4.18 -5.17 5.88
N GLU A 167 -3.09 -4.75 6.53
CA GLU A 167 -2.94 -4.72 7.98
C GLU A 167 -3.97 -3.78 8.65
N ILE A 168 -4.16 -2.57 8.09
CA ILE A 168 -5.13 -1.59 8.60
C ILE A 168 -6.57 -2.15 8.52
N GLU A 169 -6.98 -2.70 7.38
CA GLU A 169 -8.33 -3.25 7.22
C GLU A 169 -8.57 -4.51 8.06
N SER A 170 -7.54 -5.34 8.23
CA SER A 170 -7.63 -6.57 9.01
C SER A 170 -7.59 -6.33 10.52
N ALA A 171 -7.01 -5.22 10.99
CA ALA A 171 -7.00 -4.86 12.40
C ALA A 171 -8.42 -4.79 12.98
N ALA A 172 -9.38 -4.24 12.23
CA ALA A 172 -10.78 -4.10 12.63
C ALA A 172 -11.60 -5.41 12.57
N ILE A 173 -11.06 -6.48 11.99
CA ILE A 173 -11.78 -7.77 11.88
C ILE A 173 -11.61 -8.55 13.19
N GLU A 174 -12.71 -8.76 13.92
CA GLU A 174 -12.70 -9.64 15.09
C GLU A 174 -12.58 -11.10 14.64
N CYS A 175 -11.61 -11.81 15.23
CA CYS A 175 -11.38 -13.22 14.96
C CYS A 175 -11.25 -14.00 16.27
N SER A 176 -11.61 -15.28 16.24
CA SER A 176 -11.17 -16.23 17.27
C SER A 176 -9.64 -16.31 17.30
N PRO A 177 -9.02 -16.85 18.36
CA PRO A 177 -7.61 -17.21 18.31
C PRO A 177 -7.33 -18.17 17.14
N TRP A 178 -6.18 -17.98 16.49
CA TRP A 178 -5.69 -18.84 15.43
C TRP A 178 -5.72 -20.31 15.85
N ASP A 179 -6.46 -21.11 15.08
CA ASP A 179 -6.58 -22.55 15.26
C ASP A 179 -6.57 -23.18 13.86
N PRO A 180 -5.45 -23.82 13.46
CA PRO A 180 -5.32 -24.37 12.12
C PRO A 180 -6.35 -25.47 11.83
N ARG A 181 -6.78 -26.24 12.85
CA ARG A 181 -7.79 -27.29 12.65
C ARG A 181 -9.15 -26.67 12.37
N ARG A 182 -9.57 -25.69 13.18
CA ARG A 182 -10.82 -24.95 12.94
C ARG A 182 -10.82 -24.23 11.60
N PHE A 183 -9.70 -23.61 11.24
CA PHE A 183 -9.59 -22.96 9.93
C PHE A 183 -9.74 -23.98 8.80
N GLN A 184 -9.05 -25.12 8.87
CA GLN A 184 -9.16 -26.19 7.88
C GLN A 184 -10.60 -26.73 7.74
N GLU A 185 -11.32 -26.91 8.85
CA GLU A 185 -12.72 -27.35 8.85
C GLU A 185 -13.65 -26.38 8.08
N THR A 186 -13.36 -25.07 8.14
CA THR A 186 -14.16 -24.05 7.44
C THR A 186 -13.98 -24.07 5.92
N LEU A 187 -12.88 -24.64 5.41
CA LEU A 187 -12.55 -24.61 3.97
C LEU A 187 -13.60 -25.30 3.10
N SER A 188 -14.28 -26.32 3.62
CA SER A 188 -15.39 -26.99 2.92
C SER A 188 -16.57 -26.03 2.64
N GLY A 189 -16.93 -25.23 3.65
CA GLY A 189 -17.94 -24.17 3.54
C GLY A 189 -17.48 -23.07 2.59
N ILE A 190 -16.22 -22.65 2.69
CA ILE A 190 -15.63 -21.63 1.81
C ILE A 190 -15.60 -22.11 0.35
N ARG A 191 -15.27 -23.37 0.10
CA ARG A 191 -15.27 -23.95 -1.25
C ARG A 191 -16.65 -23.85 -1.91
N SER A 192 -17.71 -24.00 -1.12
CA SER A 192 -19.07 -23.86 -1.62
C SER A 192 -19.40 -22.42 -2.03
N LEU A 193 -18.77 -21.41 -1.43
CA LEU A 193 -18.92 -20.00 -1.79
C LEU A 193 -18.44 -19.69 -3.22
N THR A 194 -17.55 -20.52 -3.79
CA THR A 194 -17.10 -20.36 -5.18
C THR A 194 -18.24 -20.35 -6.20
N ARG A 195 -19.40 -20.91 -5.84
CA ARG A 195 -20.60 -20.93 -6.67
C ARG A 195 -21.37 -19.61 -6.66
N GLU A 196 -21.26 -18.83 -5.60
CA GLU A 196 -21.88 -17.50 -5.48
C GLU A 196 -21.22 -16.53 -6.45
N LYS A 197 -22.03 -15.75 -7.17
CA LYS A 197 -21.56 -14.86 -8.24
C LYS A 197 -21.21 -13.48 -7.73
N ASP A 198 -21.91 -13.04 -6.69
CA ASP A 198 -21.88 -11.67 -6.22
C ASP A 198 -20.90 -11.51 -5.04
N PRO A 199 -19.81 -10.74 -5.19
CA PRO A 199 -18.87 -10.43 -4.12
C PRO A 199 -19.53 -9.87 -2.86
N SER A 200 -20.58 -9.07 -3.00
CA SER A 200 -21.30 -8.51 -1.84
C SER A 200 -21.96 -9.61 -0.98
N ARG A 201 -22.22 -10.78 -1.55
CA ARG A 201 -22.84 -11.92 -0.87
C ARG A 201 -21.81 -12.92 -0.34
N PHE A 202 -20.72 -13.18 -1.06
CA PHE A 202 -19.72 -14.16 -0.63
C PHE A 202 -18.60 -13.57 0.23
N LEU A 203 -18.18 -12.31 0.04
CA LEU A 203 -17.08 -11.72 0.82
C LEU A 203 -17.41 -11.64 2.32
N PRO A 204 -18.60 -11.21 2.76
CA PRO A 204 -18.92 -11.21 4.20
C PRO A 204 -18.89 -12.62 4.80
N LYS A 205 -19.42 -13.61 4.07
CA LYS A 205 -19.40 -15.02 4.50
C LYS A 205 -18.00 -15.60 4.54
N LEU A 206 -17.16 -15.25 3.55
CA LEU A 206 -15.75 -15.64 3.51
C LEU A 206 -15.02 -15.12 4.75
N LYS A 207 -15.15 -13.81 5.03
CA LYS A 207 -14.55 -13.17 6.22
C LYS A 207 -15.02 -13.85 7.50
N GLN A 208 -16.33 -14.13 7.63
CA GLN A 208 -16.89 -14.80 8.80
C GLN A 208 -16.32 -16.21 8.99
N LEU A 209 -16.28 -17.03 7.94
CA LEU A 209 -15.77 -18.41 8.01
C LEU A 209 -14.28 -18.42 8.37
N CYS A 210 -13.48 -17.55 7.78
CA CYS A 210 -12.06 -17.41 8.08
C CYS A 210 -11.82 -16.93 9.52
N ALA A 211 -12.62 -15.97 10.01
CA ALA A 211 -12.49 -15.42 11.35
C ALA A 211 -12.70 -16.47 12.47
N ILE A 212 -13.50 -17.51 12.22
CA ILE A 212 -13.71 -18.64 13.15
C ILE A 212 -12.38 -19.36 13.46
N GLY A 213 -11.51 -19.49 12.46
CA GLY A 213 -10.19 -20.10 12.57
C GLY A 213 -9.06 -19.12 12.91
N GLY A 214 -9.37 -17.85 13.17
CA GLY A 214 -8.39 -16.82 13.49
C GLY A 214 -7.73 -16.14 12.29
N VAL A 215 -8.36 -16.19 11.12
CA VAL A 215 -7.86 -15.54 9.89
C VAL A 215 -8.69 -14.31 9.55
N ALA A 216 -8.05 -13.15 9.58
CA ALA A 216 -8.60 -11.92 9.06
C ALA A 216 -8.36 -11.84 7.55
N VAL A 217 -9.42 -11.95 6.75
CA VAL A 217 -9.34 -11.81 5.29
C VAL A 217 -9.59 -10.36 4.88
N ALA A 218 -8.62 -9.76 4.20
CA ALA A 218 -8.74 -8.45 3.60
C ALA A 218 -8.67 -8.54 2.08
N VAL A 219 -9.48 -7.75 1.40
CA VAL A 219 -9.54 -7.69 -0.08
C VAL A 219 -9.29 -6.26 -0.48
N VAL A 220 -8.05 -5.97 -0.86
CA VAL A 220 -7.54 -4.61 -1.04
C VAL A 220 -7.03 -4.45 -2.45
N ARG A 221 -7.47 -3.42 -3.16
CA ARG A 221 -7.00 -3.14 -4.51
C ARG A 221 -5.50 -2.89 -4.52
N ALA A 222 -4.76 -3.63 -5.35
CA ALA A 222 -3.32 -3.38 -5.53
C ALA A 222 -3.07 -2.06 -6.30
N PRO A 223 -2.16 -1.21 -5.81
CA PRO A 223 -1.70 -0.02 -6.53
C PRO A 223 -0.82 -0.41 -7.73
N ASN A 224 -0.62 0.53 -8.65
CA ASN A 224 0.32 0.36 -9.74
C ASN A 224 1.72 0.09 -9.18
N GLY A 225 2.43 -0.87 -9.79
CA GLY A 225 3.70 -1.37 -9.27
C GLY A 225 3.56 -2.48 -8.23
N CYS A 226 2.37 -2.78 -7.71
CA CYS A 226 2.12 -3.98 -6.92
C CYS A 226 1.55 -5.10 -7.82
N ARG A 227 2.33 -6.18 -8.00
CA ARG A 227 1.91 -7.33 -8.82
C ARG A 227 1.33 -8.49 -8.02
N ALA A 228 1.42 -8.43 -6.69
CA ALA A 228 1.00 -9.51 -5.81
C ALA A 228 -0.50 -9.83 -6.00
N SER A 229 -0.82 -11.12 -6.07
CA SER A 229 -2.21 -11.60 -6.10
C SER A 229 -2.72 -11.88 -4.69
N GLY A 230 -1.83 -12.41 -3.85
CA GLY A 230 -2.09 -12.82 -2.47
C GLY A 230 -0.89 -12.53 -1.58
N ALA A 231 -1.15 -12.41 -0.28
CA ALA A 231 -0.13 -12.44 0.74
C ALA A 231 -0.69 -12.98 2.06
N THR A 232 0.14 -13.66 2.82
CA THR A 232 -0.20 -14.16 4.16
C THR A 232 0.88 -13.82 5.18
N ARG A 233 0.42 -13.44 6.38
CA ARG A 233 1.28 -13.06 7.51
C ARG A 233 0.56 -13.23 8.83
N PHE A 234 1.28 -13.53 9.91
CA PHE A 234 0.73 -13.39 11.26
C PHE A 234 0.84 -11.95 11.74
N LEU A 235 -0.29 -11.33 12.10
CA LEU A 235 -0.35 -9.99 12.72
C LEU A 235 0.01 -10.07 14.21
N THR A 236 -0.40 -11.16 14.84
CA THR A 236 -0.03 -11.57 16.20
C THR A 236 0.07 -13.10 16.20
N ARG A 237 0.57 -13.70 17.30
CA ARG A 237 0.57 -15.17 17.45
C ARG A 237 -0.82 -15.82 17.31
N ASN A 238 -1.89 -15.05 17.57
CA ASN A 238 -3.25 -15.56 17.58
C ASN A 238 -4.09 -15.06 16.40
N LYS A 239 -3.53 -14.31 15.44
CA LYS A 239 -4.31 -13.73 14.34
C LYS A 239 -3.48 -13.68 13.06
N ALA A 240 -3.93 -14.44 12.07
CA ALA A 240 -3.37 -14.42 10.72
C ALA A 240 -4.09 -13.41 9.83
N LEU A 241 -3.35 -12.79 8.91
CA LEU A 241 -3.83 -12.01 7.79
C LEU A 241 -3.74 -12.87 6.53
N LEU A 242 -4.82 -12.88 5.76
CA LEU A 242 -4.86 -13.35 4.38
C LEU A 242 -5.34 -12.18 3.50
N LEU A 243 -4.45 -11.67 2.67
CA LEU A 243 -4.67 -10.48 1.85
C LEU A 243 -4.80 -10.86 0.38
N LEU A 244 -5.80 -10.33 -0.32
CA LEU A 244 -6.06 -10.61 -1.73
C LEU A 244 -6.22 -9.33 -2.53
N SER A 245 -5.59 -9.26 -3.71
CA SER A 245 -5.56 -8.02 -4.51
C SER A 245 -6.67 -7.90 -5.55
N PHE A 246 -7.32 -9.02 -5.90
CA PHE A 246 -8.26 -9.11 -7.02
C PHE A 246 -7.67 -8.70 -8.39
N ARG A 247 -6.34 -8.73 -8.56
CA ARG A 247 -5.64 -8.18 -9.74
C ARG A 247 -6.20 -8.59 -11.11
N TYR A 248 -6.53 -9.87 -11.31
CA TYR A 248 -7.06 -10.38 -12.59
C TYR A 248 -8.58 -10.31 -12.72
N LEU A 249 -9.25 -9.90 -11.63
CA LEU A 249 -10.70 -9.74 -11.56
C LEU A 249 -11.46 -10.95 -12.13
N SER A 250 -10.95 -12.16 -11.98
CA SER A 250 -11.65 -13.38 -12.38
C SER A 250 -11.81 -14.35 -11.22
N ASP A 251 -12.93 -15.07 -11.22
CA ASP A 251 -13.28 -15.99 -10.14
C ASP A 251 -12.28 -17.13 -9.98
N ASP A 252 -11.79 -17.69 -11.08
CA ASP A 252 -10.79 -18.75 -11.06
C ASP A 252 -9.49 -18.33 -10.36
N GLN A 253 -8.97 -17.16 -10.69
CA GLN A 253 -7.74 -16.62 -10.11
C GLN A 253 -7.96 -16.23 -8.65
N PHE A 254 -9.05 -15.51 -8.35
CA PHE A 254 -9.37 -15.09 -6.99
C PHE A 254 -9.45 -16.28 -6.02
N TRP A 255 -10.24 -17.30 -6.38
CA TRP A 255 -10.44 -18.45 -5.50
C TRP A 255 -9.19 -19.32 -5.44
N PHE A 256 -8.43 -19.48 -6.53
CA PHE A 256 -7.17 -20.22 -6.48
C PHE A 256 -6.16 -19.56 -5.55
N THR A 257 -5.92 -18.25 -5.70
CA THR A 257 -5.07 -17.45 -4.79
C THR A 257 -5.56 -17.57 -3.35
N PHE A 258 -6.87 -17.46 -3.07
CA PHE A 258 -7.37 -17.65 -1.70
C PHE A 258 -6.98 -19.01 -1.11
N PHE A 259 -7.18 -20.12 -1.84
CA PHE A 259 -6.84 -21.45 -1.35
C PHE A 259 -5.33 -21.70 -1.29
N HIS A 260 -4.56 -21.07 -2.17
CA HIS A 260 -3.10 -21.09 -2.14
C HIS A 260 -2.58 -20.44 -0.85
N GLU A 261 -3.06 -19.24 -0.54
CA GLU A 261 -2.74 -18.53 0.69
C GLU A 261 -3.24 -19.27 1.95
N ALA A 262 -4.42 -19.88 1.89
CA ALA A 262 -4.90 -20.76 2.97
C ALA A 262 -3.96 -21.98 3.17
N GLY A 263 -3.41 -22.51 2.09
CA GLY A 263 -2.37 -23.56 2.12
C GLY A 263 -1.12 -23.08 2.82
N HIS A 264 -0.66 -21.86 2.55
CA HIS A 264 0.48 -21.27 3.27
C HIS A 264 0.27 -21.22 4.78
N LEU A 265 -0.88 -20.72 5.22
CA LEU A 265 -1.20 -20.65 6.65
C LEU A 265 -1.26 -22.04 7.31
N LEU A 266 -1.80 -23.04 6.62
CA LEU A 266 -2.02 -24.38 7.19
C LEU A 266 -0.77 -25.27 7.16
N LEU A 267 0.04 -25.18 6.11
CA LEU A 267 1.20 -26.05 5.90
C LEU A 267 2.48 -25.45 6.48
N HIS A 268 2.63 -24.13 6.40
CA HIS A 268 3.88 -23.44 6.73
C HIS A 268 3.78 -22.62 8.02
N GLY A 269 2.55 -22.37 8.52
CA GLY A 269 2.28 -21.82 9.84
C GLY A 269 2.93 -20.46 10.11
N GLU A 270 3.39 -20.26 11.35
CA GLU A 270 4.04 -19.02 11.81
C GLU A 270 5.40 -18.73 11.15
N SER A 271 5.91 -19.65 10.33
CA SER A 271 7.29 -19.66 9.83
C SER A 271 7.59 -18.62 8.74
N GLY A 272 6.63 -17.81 8.29
CA GLY A 272 6.93 -16.88 7.21
C GLY A 272 5.86 -15.85 6.84
N PHE A 273 6.38 -14.76 6.29
CA PHE A 273 5.65 -13.84 5.43
C PHE A 273 5.68 -14.41 4.00
N PHE A 274 4.50 -14.67 3.41
CA PHE A 274 4.37 -15.21 2.05
C PHE A 274 3.69 -14.20 1.14
N LEU A 275 4.13 -14.17 -0.13
CA LEU A 275 3.65 -13.22 -1.12
C LEU A 275 3.65 -13.87 -2.51
N GLU A 276 2.44 -14.07 -3.05
CA GLU A 276 2.17 -14.74 -4.33
C GLU A 276 2.09 -13.72 -5.49
N GLY A 277 2.58 -14.10 -6.69
CA GLY A 277 2.41 -13.32 -7.94
C GLY A 277 3.65 -12.52 -8.39
N LEU A 278 4.80 -12.80 -7.79
CA LEU A 278 6.12 -12.37 -8.26
C LEU A 278 6.80 -13.52 -9.01
N ASP A 279 7.28 -13.27 -10.23
CA ASP A 279 7.80 -14.31 -11.15
C ASP A 279 9.10 -14.92 -10.62
N MET A 280 9.04 -16.14 -10.06
CA MET A 280 10.18 -16.87 -9.46
C MET A 280 10.20 -18.37 -9.76
N PRO A 281 11.34 -19.06 -9.57
CA PRO A 281 11.39 -20.51 -9.47
C PRO A 281 10.62 -21.00 -8.24
N SER A 282 9.72 -21.98 -8.44
CA SER A 282 8.87 -22.56 -7.40
C SER A 282 9.71 -23.14 -6.26
N THR A 283 9.58 -22.58 -5.06
CA THR A 283 10.12 -23.21 -3.84
C THR A 283 9.25 -24.40 -3.46
N THR A 284 9.76 -25.32 -2.63
CA THR A 284 8.94 -26.43 -2.11
C THR A 284 7.66 -25.92 -1.44
N ALA A 285 7.74 -24.83 -0.68
CA ALA A 285 6.59 -24.25 -0.01
C ALA A 285 5.52 -23.73 -0.98
N GLU A 286 5.93 -23.06 -2.07
CA GLU A 286 5.04 -22.58 -3.13
C GLU A 286 4.38 -23.76 -3.89
N GLN A 287 5.14 -24.82 -4.14
CA GLN A 287 4.60 -26.03 -4.78
C GLN A 287 3.56 -26.71 -3.87
N GLU A 288 3.85 -26.85 -2.59
CA GLU A 288 2.92 -27.43 -1.60
C GLU A 288 1.64 -26.60 -1.46
N ALA A 289 1.73 -25.26 -1.45
CA ALA A 289 0.58 -24.38 -1.44
C ALA A 289 -0.27 -24.48 -2.73
N ASN A 290 0.39 -24.56 -3.89
CA ASN A 290 -0.28 -24.80 -5.18
C ASN A 290 -1.01 -26.15 -5.21
N ASP A 291 -0.35 -27.20 -4.74
CA ASP A 291 -0.94 -28.54 -4.67
C ASP A 291 -2.10 -28.56 -3.67
N PHE A 292 -1.96 -27.91 -2.51
CA PHE A 292 -3.04 -27.75 -1.54
C PHE A 292 -4.26 -27.08 -2.15
N ALA A 293 -4.07 -25.96 -2.87
CA ALA A 293 -5.14 -25.25 -3.53
C ALA A 293 -5.84 -26.11 -4.59
N ALA A 294 -5.06 -26.76 -5.45
CA ALA A 294 -5.57 -27.63 -6.51
C ALA A 294 -6.38 -28.81 -5.95
N HIS A 295 -5.89 -29.50 -4.93
CA HIS A 295 -6.57 -30.64 -4.30
C HIS A 295 -7.80 -30.22 -3.49
N THR A 296 -7.76 -29.05 -2.83
CA THR A 296 -8.92 -28.53 -2.10
C THR A 296 -10.07 -28.19 -3.05
N LEU A 297 -9.75 -27.52 -4.16
CA LEU A 297 -10.71 -27.14 -5.20
C LEU A 297 -11.21 -28.33 -6.01
N VAL A 298 -10.30 -29.24 -6.40
CA VAL A 298 -10.58 -30.46 -7.17
C VAL A 298 -10.01 -31.67 -6.42
N PRO A 299 -10.84 -32.35 -5.61
CA PRO A 299 -10.40 -33.53 -4.85
C PRO A 299 -9.84 -34.64 -5.74
N SER A 300 -9.05 -35.52 -5.15
CA SER A 300 -8.29 -36.56 -5.85
C SER A 300 -9.17 -37.47 -6.72
N GLU A 301 -10.40 -37.77 -6.28
CA GLU A 301 -11.36 -38.56 -7.04
C GLU A 301 -11.84 -37.88 -8.34
N PHE A 302 -11.69 -36.56 -8.45
CA PHE A 302 -12.06 -35.77 -9.63
C PHE A 302 -10.87 -35.39 -10.53
N GLN A 303 -9.63 -35.66 -10.12
CA GLN A 303 -8.44 -35.33 -10.91
C GLN A 303 -8.38 -36.08 -12.24
N ARG A 304 -8.54 -37.41 -12.21
CA ARG A 304 -8.60 -38.23 -13.44
C ARG A 304 -9.80 -37.88 -14.34
N PRO A 305 -11.01 -37.61 -13.79
CA PRO A 305 -12.13 -37.08 -14.57
C PRO A 305 -11.97 -35.65 -15.13
N LEU A 306 -11.12 -34.80 -14.54
CA LEU A 306 -10.82 -33.44 -15.01
C LEU A 306 -9.84 -33.44 -16.20
N LEU A 307 -8.74 -34.19 -16.06
CA LEU A 307 -8.05 -34.77 -17.22
C LEU A 307 -9.10 -35.63 -17.96
N ASN A 308 -8.97 -36.21 -19.15
CA ASN A 308 -10.13 -36.86 -19.84
C ASN A 308 -11.46 -36.07 -20.05
N LEU A 309 -11.72 -34.92 -19.42
CA LEU A 309 -12.97 -34.17 -19.62
C LEU A 309 -13.08 -33.71 -21.08
N PRO A 310 -14.22 -33.93 -21.75
CA PRO A 310 -14.41 -33.39 -23.09
C PRO A 310 -14.41 -31.86 -23.06
N LEU A 311 -13.68 -31.24 -23.99
CA LEU A 311 -13.34 -29.81 -23.96
C LEU A 311 -14.45 -28.90 -24.50
N SER A 312 -15.71 -29.17 -24.13
CA SER A 312 -16.86 -28.33 -24.48
C SER A 312 -17.36 -27.55 -23.26
N GLY A 313 -17.94 -26.37 -23.50
CA GLY A 313 -18.46 -25.55 -22.40
C GLY A 313 -19.60 -26.22 -21.61
N ARG A 314 -20.42 -27.05 -22.27
CA ARG A 314 -21.51 -27.80 -21.61
C ARG A 314 -20.96 -28.84 -20.64
N GLU A 315 -19.93 -29.58 -21.05
CA GLU A 315 -19.28 -30.59 -20.20
C GLU A 315 -18.56 -29.95 -19.01
N VAL A 316 -17.87 -28.82 -19.23
CA VAL A 316 -17.25 -28.04 -18.15
C VAL A 316 -18.27 -27.59 -17.10
N ILE A 317 -19.43 -27.06 -17.53
CA ILE A 317 -20.49 -26.64 -16.62
C ILE A 317 -21.08 -27.84 -15.85
N ARG A 318 -21.30 -28.97 -16.52
CA ARG A 318 -21.80 -30.20 -15.87
C ARG A 318 -20.81 -30.72 -14.84
N PHE A 319 -19.52 -30.72 -15.19
CA PHE A 319 -18.44 -31.15 -14.30
C PHE A 319 -18.33 -30.24 -13.08
N ALA A 320 -18.35 -28.93 -13.26
CA ALA A 320 -18.32 -27.94 -12.17
C ALA A 320 -19.51 -28.11 -11.20
N ARG A 321 -20.71 -28.38 -11.73
CA ARG A 321 -21.90 -28.68 -10.91
C ARG A 321 -21.72 -29.94 -10.07
N ARG A 322 -21.13 -31.00 -10.64
CA ARG A 322 -20.84 -32.25 -9.92
C ARG A 322 -19.79 -32.06 -8.82
N LEU A 323 -18.77 -31.24 -9.07
CA LEU A 323 -17.75 -30.85 -8.08
C LEU A 323 -18.27 -29.91 -6.98
N GLY A 324 -19.33 -29.15 -7.28
CA GLY A 324 -19.84 -28.12 -6.39
C GLY A 324 -19.03 -26.82 -6.40
N ILE A 325 -18.37 -26.48 -7.51
CA ILE A 325 -17.56 -25.26 -7.66
C ILE A 325 -17.99 -24.39 -8.85
N SER A 326 -17.35 -23.24 -9.01
CA SER A 326 -17.55 -22.37 -10.18
C SER A 326 -17.05 -23.05 -11.49
N PRO A 327 -17.73 -22.85 -12.63
CA PRO A 327 -17.20 -23.29 -13.93
C PRO A 327 -15.87 -22.63 -14.30
N GLY A 328 -15.64 -21.39 -13.85
CA GLY A 328 -14.39 -20.66 -14.07
C GLY A 328 -13.20 -21.41 -13.49
N LEU A 329 -13.34 -21.99 -12.29
CA LEU A 329 -12.28 -22.78 -11.65
C LEU A 329 -11.90 -24.03 -12.44
N VAL A 330 -12.88 -24.73 -13.02
CA VAL A 330 -12.62 -25.87 -13.92
C VAL A 330 -11.85 -25.40 -15.16
N VAL A 331 -12.22 -24.26 -15.74
CA VAL A 331 -11.47 -23.66 -16.86
C VAL A 331 -10.03 -23.32 -16.45
N GLY A 332 -9.85 -22.69 -15.29
CA GLY A 332 -8.52 -22.36 -14.75
C GLY A 332 -7.63 -23.60 -14.59
N GLN A 333 -8.17 -24.68 -14.03
CA GLN A 333 -7.47 -25.95 -13.88
C GLN A 333 -7.11 -26.59 -15.24
N LEU A 334 -8.03 -26.60 -16.20
CA LEU A 334 -7.74 -27.09 -17.56
C LEU A 334 -6.65 -26.26 -18.26
N GLN A 335 -6.62 -24.94 -18.04
CA GLN A 335 -5.59 -24.06 -18.58
C GLN A 335 -4.23 -24.29 -17.92
N TYR A 336 -4.21 -24.48 -16.59
CA TYR A 336 -3.00 -24.81 -15.84
C TYR A 336 -2.38 -26.13 -16.32
N HIS A 337 -3.19 -27.18 -16.48
CA HIS A 337 -2.75 -28.47 -17.03
C HIS A 337 -2.52 -28.46 -18.56
N LYS A 338 -2.54 -27.29 -19.21
CA LYS A 338 -2.32 -27.12 -20.66
C LYS A 338 -3.25 -27.98 -21.54
N ARG A 339 -4.43 -28.34 -21.01
CA ARG A 339 -5.48 -29.07 -21.76
C ARG A 339 -6.23 -28.16 -22.72
N ILE A 340 -6.27 -26.87 -22.42
CA ILE A 340 -6.79 -25.80 -23.28
C ILE A 340 -5.85 -24.59 -23.20
N LYS A 341 -5.87 -23.74 -24.24
CA LYS A 341 -5.12 -22.47 -24.27
C LYS A 341 -5.75 -21.44 -23.31
N GLN A 342 -4.94 -20.46 -22.89
CA GLN A 342 -5.35 -19.39 -21.96
C GLN A 342 -6.52 -18.53 -22.46
N ASN A 343 -6.79 -18.50 -23.77
CA ASN A 343 -7.91 -17.76 -24.37
C ASN A 343 -9.18 -18.61 -24.55
N GLN A 344 -9.12 -19.93 -24.34
CA GLN A 344 -10.24 -20.84 -24.56
C GLN A 344 -11.17 -20.90 -23.35
N LEU A 345 -12.48 -20.95 -23.62
CA LEU A 345 -13.55 -21.09 -22.62
C LEU A 345 -13.62 -19.98 -21.55
N ASN A 346 -12.91 -18.87 -21.71
CA ASN A 346 -12.92 -17.74 -20.78
C ASN A 346 -14.31 -17.12 -20.54
N ARG A 347 -15.27 -17.31 -21.45
CA ARG A 347 -16.68 -16.95 -21.24
C ARG A 347 -17.36 -17.64 -20.05
N LEU A 348 -16.78 -18.73 -19.55
CA LEU A 348 -17.27 -19.46 -18.37
C LEU A 348 -16.65 -18.94 -17.07
N LYS A 349 -15.59 -18.13 -17.17
CA LYS A 349 -15.02 -17.41 -16.03
C LYS A 349 -15.87 -16.18 -15.75
N ARG A 350 -16.11 -15.91 -14.49
CA ARG A 350 -16.80 -14.69 -14.06
C ARG A 350 -15.77 -13.59 -13.93
N ARG A 351 -16.17 -12.37 -14.29
CA ARG A 351 -15.34 -11.18 -14.09
C ARG A 351 -15.93 -10.32 -12.99
N PHE A 352 -15.06 -9.81 -12.14
CA PHE A 352 -15.40 -8.90 -11.05
C PHE A 352 -14.98 -7.48 -11.42
N ALA A 353 -15.46 -6.51 -10.65
CA ALA A 353 -15.07 -5.11 -10.79
C ALA A 353 -15.00 -4.47 -9.40
N TRP A 354 -14.14 -3.47 -9.26
CA TRP A 354 -14.18 -2.56 -8.12
C TRP A 354 -15.32 -1.57 -8.35
N ASN A 355 -16.15 -1.34 -7.34
CA ASN A 355 -17.11 -0.23 -7.38
C ASN A 355 -16.32 1.08 -7.33
N HIS A 356 -16.82 2.09 -8.07
CA HIS A 356 -16.14 3.37 -8.29
C HIS A 356 -15.84 4.16 -7.01
#